data_AF-A0A6M6JTF3-F1
#
_entry.id   AF-A0A6M6JTF3-F1
#
_cell.length_a   1.000
_cell.length_b   1.000
_cell.length_c   1.000
_cell.angle_alpha   90.00
_cell.angle_beta   90.00
_cell.angle_gamma   90.00
#
_symmetry.space_group_name_H-M   'P 1'
#
loop_
_entity.id
_entity.type
_entity.pdbx_description
1 polymer ?
#
loop_
_entity_poly.entity_id
_entity_poly.type
_entity_poly.pdbx_seq_one_letter_code
_entity_poly.pdbx_strand_id
1 'polypeptide(L)'
;MRMTWAELQALVGELPASAEKHRAWWGGDRSHVRAWRNAGFTVGGLDPGREVTFVPAPGVPPRTTPVELRDEAALQDEPRPADVLLVGCVKTKSASPCAAKDLYVSPLFLSERRYAEARGLPWFILSAEYGLVAPDEWISPYERYLPDTPASYRAAWAAWVAARLEMIVGPLSGTTIEVHAGETYLQAVSPPLNARSAVVTAPLAGLGLGKRMGWYAAQPSGLNAVREDSAPPPDAAPEAVDSMVATLLDDTAAMTAATFLGSRRDVLNAPGLYSWWVDATGAADLSAGLGLTVRPGLIYAGLAGATRWPSGKRSTNTLWSRIAGMHLGGRHEFSTFRRTLGSVLASAHGAVTIDEEALTRWMNQHLAVRVAVVPDADALGRLERDVLGVIDPPLNLKGMTGTPVRSRLTELRHIYGRT
;
A
#
# COMPACT_ATOMS: atom_id res chain seq x y z
N MET A 1 -44.99 19.73 6.17
CA MET A 1 -44.04 20.47 7.01
C MET A 1 -43.33 21.52 6.16
N ARG A 2 -43.56 22.79 6.45
CA ARG A 2 -42.94 23.94 5.77
C ARG A 2 -41.73 24.36 6.60
N MET A 3 -40.59 24.60 5.95
CA MET A 3 -39.31 24.91 6.60
C MET A 3 -38.58 26.01 5.85
N THR A 4 -38.09 27.01 6.58
CA THR A 4 -37.16 28.00 6.04
C THR A 4 -35.81 27.37 5.69
N TRP A 5 -35.04 28.05 4.84
CA TRP A 5 -33.71 27.57 4.44
C TRP A 5 -32.76 27.38 5.63
N ALA A 6 -32.81 28.30 6.60
CA ALA A 6 -31.99 28.27 7.80
C ALA A 6 -32.36 27.09 8.71
N GLU A 7 -33.66 26.84 8.92
CA GLU A 7 -34.12 25.67 9.70
C GLU A 7 -33.73 24.36 9.03
N LEU A 8 -33.80 24.30 7.70
CA LEU A 8 -33.38 23.13 6.96
C LEU A 8 -31.87 22.89 7.08
N GLN A 9 -31.06 23.92 6.88
CA GLN A 9 -29.60 23.84 7.04
C GLN A 9 -29.18 23.50 8.47
N ALA A 10 -29.95 23.95 9.47
CA ALA A 10 -29.72 23.54 10.85
C ALA A 10 -29.95 22.03 11.07
N LEU A 11 -30.90 21.43 10.34
CA LEU A 11 -31.16 19.98 10.42
C LEU A 11 -30.19 19.12 9.62
N VAL A 12 -29.77 19.57 8.43
CA VAL A 12 -29.00 18.72 7.49
C VAL A 12 -27.60 19.22 7.15
N GLY A 13 -27.18 20.31 7.78
CA GLY A 13 -25.95 21.01 7.46
C GLY A 13 -26.07 21.92 6.24
N GLU A 14 -24.94 22.52 5.85
CA GLU A 14 -24.89 23.48 4.75
C GLU A 14 -25.32 22.84 3.42
N LEU A 15 -26.37 23.39 2.81
CA LEU A 15 -26.87 22.93 1.52
C LEU A 15 -25.93 23.39 0.39
N PRO A 16 -25.63 22.54 -0.60
CA PRO A 16 -24.76 22.92 -1.70
C PRO A 16 -25.43 24.01 -2.56
N ALA A 17 -24.63 24.85 -3.22
CA ALA A 17 -25.14 25.89 -4.13
C ALA A 17 -26.09 25.36 -5.23
N SER A 18 -26.00 24.07 -5.56
CA SER A 18 -26.90 23.41 -6.50
C SER A 18 -28.33 23.23 -5.96
N ALA A 19 -28.50 23.14 -4.64
CA ALA A 19 -29.82 23.12 -4.00
C ALA A 19 -30.55 24.47 -4.16
N GLU A 20 -29.83 25.58 -4.21
CA GLU A 20 -30.37 26.92 -4.44
C GLU A 20 -30.58 27.21 -5.94
N LYS A 21 -29.65 26.75 -6.78
CA LYS A 21 -29.62 27.12 -8.21
C LYS A 21 -30.44 26.20 -9.11
N HIS A 22 -30.72 24.96 -8.68
CA HIS A 22 -31.31 23.95 -9.55
C HIS A 22 -32.49 23.26 -8.89
N ARG A 23 -33.71 23.56 -9.37
CA ARG A 23 -34.95 22.92 -8.88
C ARG A 23 -34.93 21.39 -9.02
N ALA A 24 -34.28 20.88 -10.06
CA ALA A 24 -34.09 19.45 -10.29
C ALA A 24 -33.26 18.75 -9.19
N TRP A 25 -32.52 19.50 -8.36
CA TRP A 25 -31.85 18.96 -7.18
C TRP A 25 -32.83 18.36 -6.19
N TRP A 26 -34.02 18.93 -6.05
CA TRP A 26 -35.04 18.50 -5.07
C TRP A 26 -35.93 17.34 -5.54
N GLY A 27 -35.71 16.83 -6.76
CA GLY A 27 -36.52 15.78 -7.37
C GLY A 27 -35.70 14.67 -8.04
N GLY A 28 -36.40 13.66 -8.57
CA GLY A 28 -35.78 12.50 -9.23
C GLY A 28 -35.29 11.40 -8.27
N ASP A 29 -34.52 10.43 -8.78
CA ASP A 29 -33.93 9.36 -7.99
C ASP A 29 -32.47 9.68 -7.61
N ARG A 30 -32.31 10.49 -6.56
CA ARG A 30 -31.01 10.93 -6.03
C ARG A 30 -30.90 10.55 -4.56
N SER A 31 -29.68 10.39 -4.05
CA SER A 31 -29.41 9.90 -2.69
C SER A 31 -30.11 10.72 -1.60
N HIS A 32 -29.98 12.05 -1.62
CA HIS A 32 -30.66 12.93 -0.66
C HIS A 32 -32.18 12.92 -0.84
N VAL A 33 -32.69 12.82 -2.08
CA VAL A 33 -34.13 12.69 -2.35
C VAL A 33 -34.69 11.36 -1.79
N ARG A 34 -33.93 10.27 -1.87
CA ARG A 34 -34.27 8.99 -1.24
C ARG A 34 -34.23 9.05 0.28
N ALA A 35 -33.32 9.82 0.87
CA ALA A 35 -33.27 10.00 2.33
C ALA A 35 -34.56 10.60 2.87
N TRP A 36 -35.09 11.66 2.24
CA TRP A 36 -36.39 12.24 2.60
C TRP A 36 -37.53 11.22 2.48
N ARG A 37 -37.57 10.46 1.35
CA ARG A 37 -38.61 9.44 1.12
C ARG A 37 -38.56 8.32 2.16
N ASN A 38 -37.37 7.87 2.52
CA ASN A 38 -37.17 6.87 3.56
C ASN A 38 -37.61 7.37 4.93
N ALA A 39 -37.50 8.68 5.18
CA ALA A 39 -38.07 9.33 6.36
C ALA A 39 -39.59 9.58 6.26
N GLY A 40 -40.22 9.18 5.15
CA GLY A 40 -41.67 9.32 4.94
C GLY A 40 -42.08 10.66 4.30
N PHE A 41 -41.15 11.41 3.71
CA PHE A 41 -41.41 12.75 3.17
C PHE A 41 -40.96 12.92 1.70
N THR A 42 -41.70 13.69 0.93
CA THR A 42 -41.31 14.18 -0.41
C THR A 42 -41.43 15.70 -0.46
N VAL A 43 -40.79 16.35 -1.42
CA VAL A 43 -40.89 17.80 -1.60
C VAL A 43 -42.21 18.12 -2.32
N GLY A 44 -43.13 18.79 -1.64
CA GLY A 44 -44.41 19.24 -2.20
C GLY A 44 -44.40 20.70 -2.67
N GLY A 45 -43.54 21.54 -2.10
CA GLY A 45 -43.37 22.95 -2.48
C GLY A 45 -41.92 23.40 -2.30
N LEU A 46 -41.43 24.29 -3.16
CA LEU A 46 -40.03 24.72 -3.14
C LEU A 46 -39.88 26.13 -3.72
N ASP A 47 -39.33 27.03 -2.91
CA ASP A 47 -38.76 28.33 -3.26
C ASP A 47 -37.24 28.31 -2.94
N PRO A 48 -36.38 28.03 -3.92
CA PRO A 48 -34.96 27.79 -3.68
C PRO A 48 -34.26 28.94 -2.94
N GLY A 49 -33.48 28.61 -1.90
CA GLY A 49 -32.77 29.60 -1.09
C GLY A 49 -33.65 30.35 -0.08
N ARG A 50 -34.97 30.11 -0.06
CA ARG A 50 -35.89 30.72 0.91
C ARG A 50 -36.59 29.67 1.74
N GLU A 51 -37.23 28.70 1.09
CA GLU A 51 -38.13 27.79 1.79
C GLU A 51 -38.41 26.49 1.02
N VAL A 52 -38.63 25.41 1.76
CA VAL A 52 -39.11 24.14 1.22
C VAL A 52 -40.29 23.61 2.03
N THR A 53 -41.22 22.97 1.35
CA THR A 53 -42.35 22.26 1.97
C THR A 53 -42.23 20.78 1.68
N PHE A 54 -42.09 19.99 2.74
CA PHE A 54 -42.18 18.54 2.70
C PHE A 54 -43.61 18.07 2.93
N VAL A 55 -44.08 17.11 2.13
CA VAL A 55 -45.37 16.44 2.25
C VAL A 55 -45.14 14.95 2.51
N PRO A 56 -46.06 14.24 3.16
CA PRO A 56 -45.94 12.79 3.35
C PRO A 56 -45.75 12.07 2.01
N ALA A 57 -44.79 11.16 1.95
CA ALA A 57 -44.54 10.33 0.77
C ALA A 57 -45.70 9.31 0.61
N PRO A 58 -46.33 9.19 -0.56
CA PRO A 58 -47.39 8.21 -0.77
C PRO A 58 -46.85 6.79 -0.57
N GLY A 59 -47.50 6.02 0.32
CA GLY A 59 -47.14 4.62 0.60
C GLY A 59 -46.17 4.39 1.76
N VAL A 60 -45.71 5.43 2.47
CA VAL A 60 -44.87 5.31 3.67
C VAL A 60 -45.61 5.92 4.87
N PRO A 61 -46.00 5.13 5.89
CA PRO A 61 -46.64 5.70 7.07
C PRO A 61 -45.65 6.60 7.83
N PRO A 62 -46.05 7.79 8.30
CA PRO A 62 -45.17 8.67 9.06
C PRO A 62 -44.78 7.98 10.37
N ARG A 63 -43.48 7.89 10.67
CA ARG A 63 -42.99 7.46 11.99
C ARG A 63 -43.31 8.56 13.01
N THR A 64 -44.48 8.46 13.64
CA THR A 64 -44.83 9.23 14.84
C THR A 64 -44.48 8.38 16.06
N THR A 65 -43.25 8.47 16.52
CA THR A 65 -42.90 8.03 17.87
C THR A 65 -42.06 9.16 18.48
N PRO A 66 -42.53 9.82 19.56
CA PRO A 66 -41.72 10.79 20.28
C PRO A 66 -40.54 10.03 20.87
N VAL A 67 -39.32 10.40 20.48
CA VAL A 67 -38.11 9.91 21.16
C VAL A 67 -38.05 10.69 22.47
N GLU A 68 -38.51 10.05 23.54
CA GLU A 68 -38.24 10.51 24.90
C GLU A 68 -36.72 10.58 25.09
N LEU A 69 -36.25 11.79 25.41
CA LEU A 69 -34.92 12.06 25.93
C LEU A 69 -34.77 11.27 27.23
N ARG A 70 -34.13 10.10 27.16
CA ARG A 70 -33.52 9.48 28.33
C ARG A 70 -32.06 9.88 28.35
N ASP A 71 -31.78 10.82 29.24
CA ASP A 71 -30.47 11.02 29.83
C ASP A 71 -30.03 9.73 30.53
N GLU A 72 -29.29 8.88 29.81
CA GLU A 72 -28.31 8.01 30.45
C GLU A 72 -26.94 8.58 30.11
N ALA A 73 -26.48 9.40 31.06
CA ALA A 73 -25.22 10.08 31.06
C ALA A 73 -24.06 9.13 30.72
N ALA A 74 -23.25 9.59 29.77
CA ALA A 74 -21.80 9.64 29.92
C ALA A 74 -21.12 8.33 30.34
N LEU A 75 -21.12 7.35 29.45
CA LEU A 75 -19.94 6.51 29.25
C LEU A 75 -19.31 6.94 27.92
N GLN A 76 -18.19 7.64 28.08
CA GLN A 76 -17.26 8.16 27.07
C GLN A 76 -17.25 7.37 25.75
N ASP A 77 -17.95 7.87 24.73
CA ASP A 77 -17.75 7.41 23.35
C ASP A 77 -16.60 8.25 22.77
N GLU A 78 -15.38 7.99 23.23
CA GLU A 78 -14.22 8.37 22.43
C GLU A 78 -14.37 7.67 21.07
N PRO A 79 -14.20 8.36 19.93
CA PRO A 79 -14.28 7.72 18.64
C PRO A 79 -13.34 6.52 18.64
N ARG A 80 -13.91 5.32 18.47
CA ARG A 80 -13.12 4.09 18.45
C ARG A 80 -11.96 4.29 17.47
N PRO A 81 -10.71 4.04 17.90
CA PRO A 81 -9.57 4.21 17.02
C PRO A 81 -9.76 3.31 15.80
N ALA A 82 -9.43 3.82 14.61
CA ALA A 82 -9.52 3.04 13.39
C ALA A 82 -8.64 1.78 13.50
N ASP A 83 -9.13 0.67 12.93
CA ASP A 83 -8.38 -0.58 12.81
C ASP A 83 -7.63 -0.63 11.47
N VAL A 84 -8.19 -0.01 10.43
CA VAL A 84 -7.64 0.02 9.06
C VAL A 84 -7.85 1.39 8.42
N LEU A 85 -6.86 1.84 7.65
CA LEU A 85 -6.92 3.07 6.85
C LEU A 85 -7.02 2.79 5.35
N LEU A 86 -7.91 3.49 4.65
CA LEU A 86 -8.01 3.46 3.19
C LEU A 86 -7.72 4.84 2.60
N VAL A 87 -6.66 4.95 1.80
CA VAL A 87 -6.26 6.20 1.16
C VAL A 87 -6.66 6.20 -0.32
N GLY A 88 -7.32 7.25 -0.79
CA GLY A 88 -7.69 7.41 -2.19
C GLY A 88 -6.48 7.65 -3.09
N CYS A 89 -6.45 7.03 -4.27
CA CYS A 89 -5.48 7.40 -5.28
C CYS A 89 -5.71 8.83 -5.80
N VAL A 90 -4.66 9.42 -6.40
CA VAL A 90 -4.70 10.78 -6.99
C VAL A 90 -4.26 10.76 -8.44
N LYS A 91 -4.53 11.87 -9.15
CA LYS A 91 -4.20 12.03 -10.56
C LYS A 91 -2.68 11.98 -10.80
N THR A 92 -1.91 12.77 -10.06
CA THR A 92 -0.47 12.92 -10.25
C THR A 92 0.29 11.67 -9.79
N LYS A 93 0.97 11.02 -10.73
CA LYS A 93 1.73 9.78 -10.50
C LYS A 93 3.16 9.92 -11.01
N SER A 94 4.06 9.11 -10.45
CA SER A 94 5.39 8.87 -11.02
C SER A 94 5.26 8.31 -12.44
N ALA A 95 6.23 8.62 -13.30
CA ALA A 95 6.26 8.15 -14.68
C ALA A 95 6.66 6.67 -14.82
N SER A 96 7.11 6.03 -13.72
CA SER A 96 7.60 4.65 -13.72
C SER A 96 6.90 3.78 -12.69
N PRO A 97 6.74 2.47 -12.95
CA PRO A 97 6.23 1.53 -11.98
C PRO A 97 7.08 1.54 -10.70
N CYS A 98 6.43 1.53 -9.55
CA CYS A 98 7.06 1.52 -8.23
C CYS A 98 6.07 0.97 -7.19
N ALA A 99 6.45 0.96 -5.92
CA ALA A 99 5.51 0.64 -4.84
C ALA A 99 4.32 1.62 -4.87
N ALA A 100 3.11 1.14 -4.60
CA ALA A 100 1.90 1.94 -4.71
C ALA A 100 1.95 3.22 -3.85
N LYS A 101 2.59 3.17 -2.67
CA LYS A 101 2.82 4.33 -1.80
C LYS A 101 3.74 5.40 -2.40
N ASP A 102 4.61 5.01 -3.34
CA ASP A 102 5.56 5.90 -4.03
C ASP A 102 5.03 6.30 -5.42
N LEU A 103 4.00 5.61 -5.95
CA LEU A 103 3.44 5.92 -7.25
C LEU A 103 2.75 7.28 -7.27
N TYR A 104 2.03 7.63 -6.21
CA TYR A 104 1.24 8.85 -6.14
C TYR A 104 2.04 9.99 -5.49
N VAL A 105 2.21 11.09 -6.20
CA VAL A 105 3.19 12.14 -5.84
C VAL A 105 2.56 13.51 -5.57
N SER A 106 1.22 13.59 -5.49
CA SER A 106 0.56 14.86 -5.18
C SER A 106 0.76 15.27 -3.72
N PRO A 107 0.80 16.57 -3.38
CA PRO A 107 0.92 17.01 -1.99
C PRO A 107 -0.16 16.45 -1.06
N LEU A 108 -1.38 16.26 -1.57
CA LEU A 108 -2.47 15.64 -0.82
C LEU A 108 -2.14 14.19 -0.48
N PHE A 109 -1.72 13.40 -1.47
CA PHE A 109 -1.41 11.99 -1.24
C PHE A 109 -0.22 11.82 -0.31
N LEU A 110 0.82 12.66 -0.45
CA LEU A 110 1.97 12.63 0.47
C LEU A 110 1.54 12.93 1.92
N SER A 111 0.57 13.82 2.12
CA SER A 111 0.01 14.11 3.45
C SER A 111 -0.85 12.96 3.99
N GLU A 112 -1.69 12.37 3.13
CA GLU A 112 -2.49 11.17 3.42
C GLU A 112 -1.62 9.98 3.81
N ARG A 113 -0.55 9.74 3.05
CA ARG A 113 0.45 8.71 3.33
C ARG A 113 1.16 8.98 4.66
N ARG A 114 1.65 10.20 4.88
CA ARG A 114 2.32 10.56 6.14
C ARG A 114 1.41 10.31 7.33
N TYR A 115 0.14 10.69 7.21
CA TYR A 115 -0.87 10.43 8.22
C TYR A 115 -1.07 8.92 8.46
N ALA A 116 -1.23 8.13 7.39
CA ALA A 116 -1.42 6.69 7.51
C ALA A 116 -0.21 5.96 8.11
N GLU A 117 1.00 6.33 7.69
CA GLU A 117 2.25 5.77 8.22
C GLU A 117 2.46 6.15 9.70
N ALA A 118 2.09 7.37 10.11
CA ALA A 118 2.22 7.82 11.50
C ALA A 118 1.26 7.13 12.47
N ARG A 119 0.15 6.54 11.98
CA ARG A 119 -0.84 5.86 12.83
C ARG A 119 -0.42 4.43 13.20
N GLY A 120 0.53 3.83 12.49
CA GLY A 120 0.95 2.44 12.73
C GLY A 120 -0.15 1.41 12.46
N LEU A 121 -1.23 1.78 11.78
CA LEU A 121 -2.33 0.90 11.41
C LEU A 121 -2.07 0.25 10.04
N PRO A 122 -2.64 -0.94 9.74
CA PRO A 122 -2.76 -1.42 8.38
C PRO A 122 -3.42 -0.37 7.49
N TRP A 123 -2.79 -0.05 6.36
CA TRP A 123 -3.35 0.90 5.41
C TRP A 123 -3.20 0.42 3.98
N PHE A 124 -4.14 0.83 3.12
CA PHE A 124 -4.21 0.42 1.72
C PHE A 124 -4.62 1.60 0.85
N ILE A 125 -4.33 1.49 -0.46
CA ILE A 125 -4.69 2.51 -1.43
C ILE A 125 -5.87 2.04 -2.27
N LEU A 126 -6.88 2.90 -2.40
CA LEU A 126 -8.01 2.75 -3.30
C LEU A 126 -7.62 3.29 -4.68
N SER A 127 -7.12 2.39 -5.53
CA SER A 127 -6.83 2.62 -6.95
C SER A 127 -8.07 2.44 -7.82
N ALA A 128 -8.33 3.38 -8.73
CA ALA A 128 -9.39 3.23 -9.72
C ALA A 128 -9.22 1.97 -10.59
N GLU A 129 -7.97 1.65 -10.97
CA GLU A 129 -7.63 0.55 -11.87
C GLU A 129 -7.47 -0.77 -11.10
N TYR A 130 -6.68 -0.73 -10.03
CA TYR A 130 -6.23 -1.91 -9.31
C TYR A 130 -7.09 -2.25 -8.09
N GLY A 131 -8.11 -1.45 -7.77
CA GLY A 131 -8.95 -1.63 -6.59
C GLY A 131 -8.20 -1.33 -5.29
N LEU A 132 -8.13 -2.30 -4.38
CA LEU A 132 -7.36 -2.25 -3.15
C LEU A 132 -5.91 -2.73 -3.35
N VAL A 133 -4.93 -1.84 -3.18
CA VAL A 133 -3.50 -2.19 -3.26
C VAL A 133 -2.77 -1.94 -1.95
N ALA A 134 -1.84 -2.82 -1.62
CA ALA A 134 -0.98 -2.62 -0.45
C ALA A 134 0.08 -1.53 -0.72
N PRO A 135 0.58 -0.81 0.30
CA PRO A 135 1.55 0.27 0.12
C PRO A 135 2.81 -0.13 -0.65
N ASP A 136 3.31 -1.34 -0.39
CA ASP A 136 4.51 -1.89 -1.04
C ASP A 136 4.20 -2.72 -2.29
N GLU A 137 2.93 -2.81 -2.70
CA GLU A 137 2.53 -3.51 -3.92
C GLU A 137 3.06 -2.76 -5.14
N TRP A 138 3.77 -3.46 -6.03
CA TRP A 138 4.39 -2.85 -7.20
C TRP A 138 3.35 -2.66 -8.30
N ILE A 139 3.10 -1.41 -8.69
CA ILE A 139 2.08 -1.07 -9.69
C ILE A 139 2.62 -0.10 -10.74
N SER A 140 2.09 -0.21 -11.97
CA SER A 140 2.43 0.68 -13.07
C SER A 140 1.59 1.96 -13.03
N PRO A 141 2.10 3.10 -13.56
CA PRO A 141 1.27 4.27 -13.77
C PRO A 141 0.11 3.93 -14.72
N TYR A 142 -1.06 4.51 -14.43
CA TYR A 142 -2.30 4.26 -15.15
C TYR A 142 -3.14 5.54 -15.22
N GLU A 143 -4.01 5.60 -16.22
CA GLU A 143 -4.98 6.67 -16.44
C GLU A 143 -6.40 6.12 -16.34
N ARG A 144 -6.88 5.97 -15.11
CA ARG A 144 -8.27 5.66 -14.80
C ARG A 144 -8.76 6.56 -13.68
N TYR A 145 -9.91 7.17 -13.91
CA TYR A 145 -10.60 8.00 -12.93
C TYR A 145 -11.94 7.35 -12.58
N LEU A 146 -12.08 6.86 -11.34
CA LEU A 146 -13.26 6.10 -10.92
C LEU A 146 -14.60 6.82 -11.19
N PRO A 147 -14.73 8.15 -11.04
CA PRO A 147 -15.96 8.88 -11.39
C PRO A 147 -16.38 8.79 -12.86
N ASP A 148 -15.43 8.64 -13.78
CA ASP A 148 -15.71 8.54 -15.22
C ASP A 148 -16.16 7.12 -15.63
N THR A 149 -16.05 6.15 -14.72
CA THR A 149 -16.44 4.75 -15.00
C THR A 149 -17.96 4.55 -14.90
N PRO A 150 -18.55 3.55 -15.58
CA PRO A 150 -19.96 3.24 -15.43
C PRO A 150 -20.33 2.80 -14.00
N ALA A 151 -21.60 2.94 -13.63
CA ALA A 151 -22.10 2.52 -12.31
C ALA A 151 -21.86 1.02 -12.04
N SER A 152 -21.97 0.17 -13.07
CA SER A 152 -21.66 -1.26 -12.99
C SER A 152 -20.19 -1.53 -12.68
N TYR A 153 -19.27 -0.76 -13.28
CA TYR A 153 -17.85 -0.85 -12.95
C TYR A 153 -17.59 -0.48 -11.49
N ARG A 154 -18.16 0.63 -11.01
CA ARG A 154 -18.00 1.05 -9.61
C ARG A 154 -18.55 0.02 -8.63
N ALA A 155 -19.68 -0.62 -8.95
CA ALA A 155 -20.25 -1.68 -8.13
C ALA A 155 -19.34 -2.92 -8.05
N ALA A 156 -18.82 -3.39 -9.21
CA ALA A 156 -17.90 -4.52 -9.27
C ALA A 156 -16.56 -4.20 -8.57
N TRP A 157 -16.02 -3.00 -8.82
CA TRP A 157 -14.83 -2.47 -8.16
C TRP A 157 -14.99 -2.47 -6.64
N ALA A 158 -16.12 -1.96 -6.13
CA ALA A 158 -16.35 -1.86 -4.69
C ALA A 158 -16.55 -3.23 -4.02
N ALA A 159 -17.26 -4.15 -4.68
CA ALA A 159 -17.41 -5.52 -4.22
C ALA A 159 -16.05 -6.23 -4.12
N TRP A 160 -15.18 -6.04 -5.11
CA TRP A 160 -13.83 -6.58 -5.13
C TRP A 160 -12.94 -5.98 -4.04
N VAL A 161 -12.99 -4.65 -3.84
CA VAL A 161 -12.25 -3.96 -2.78
C VAL A 161 -12.61 -4.54 -1.40
N ALA A 162 -13.90 -4.68 -1.10
CA ALA A 162 -14.34 -5.21 0.19
C ALA A 162 -13.95 -6.69 0.38
N ALA A 163 -14.10 -7.52 -0.66
CA ALA A 163 -13.70 -8.93 -0.59
C ALA A 163 -12.18 -9.10 -0.43
N ARG A 164 -11.38 -8.31 -1.16
CA ARG A 164 -9.92 -8.31 -1.03
C ARG A 164 -9.46 -7.79 0.32
N LEU A 165 -10.12 -6.76 0.85
CA LEU A 165 -9.81 -6.25 2.18
C LEU A 165 -10.01 -7.33 3.23
N GLU A 166 -11.18 -7.96 3.25
CA GLU A 166 -11.54 -9.07 4.14
C GLU A 166 -10.54 -10.25 4.03
N MET A 167 -10.12 -10.60 2.81
CA MET A 167 -9.10 -11.63 2.60
C MET A 167 -7.73 -11.27 3.21
N ILE A 168 -7.39 -9.98 3.27
CA ILE A 168 -6.08 -9.52 3.77
C ILE A 168 -6.10 -9.32 5.29
N VAL A 169 -7.15 -8.68 5.81
CA VAL A 169 -7.24 -8.25 7.22
C VAL A 169 -8.07 -9.20 8.10
N GLY A 170 -8.80 -10.13 7.50
CA GLY A 170 -9.73 -11.03 8.20
C GLY A 170 -11.18 -10.52 8.16
N PRO A 171 -12.09 -11.17 8.91
CA PRO A 171 -13.50 -10.80 8.97
C PRO A 171 -13.68 -9.32 9.33
N LEU A 172 -14.50 -8.59 8.56
CA LEU A 172 -14.67 -7.14 8.75
C LEU A 172 -15.71 -6.77 9.82
N SER A 173 -16.37 -7.75 10.42
CA SER A 173 -17.42 -7.51 11.42
C SER A 173 -16.84 -6.78 12.64
N GLY A 174 -17.35 -5.58 12.92
CA GLY A 174 -16.89 -4.72 14.00
C GLY A 174 -15.56 -3.99 13.72
N THR A 175 -14.94 -4.19 12.55
CA THR A 175 -13.72 -3.48 12.15
C THR A 175 -14.04 -2.03 11.78
N THR A 176 -13.33 -1.08 12.36
CA THR A 176 -13.43 0.35 12.06
C THR A 176 -12.46 0.72 10.93
N ILE A 177 -13.01 1.15 9.79
CA ILE A 177 -12.27 1.47 8.58
C ILE A 177 -12.37 2.98 8.32
N GLU A 178 -11.24 3.67 8.47
CA GLU A 178 -11.14 5.11 8.24
C GLU A 178 -10.72 5.40 6.80
N VAL A 179 -11.55 6.16 6.07
CA VAL A 179 -11.42 6.38 4.63
C VAL A 179 -11.03 7.82 4.32
N HIS A 180 -9.85 7.97 3.73
CA HIS A 180 -9.26 9.21 3.24
C HIS A 180 -9.33 9.23 1.71
N ALA A 181 -10.52 9.37 1.15
CA ALA A 181 -10.71 9.39 -0.30
C ALA A 181 -11.65 10.51 -0.74
N GLY A 182 -11.79 10.68 -2.06
CA GLY A 182 -12.81 11.55 -2.63
C GLY A 182 -14.21 10.92 -2.49
N GLU A 183 -15.24 11.76 -2.55
CA GLU A 183 -16.64 11.37 -2.31
C GLU A 183 -17.07 10.14 -3.15
N THR A 184 -16.70 10.08 -4.43
CA THR A 184 -17.09 8.95 -5.29
C THR A 184 -16.49 7.62 -4.85
N TYR A 185 -15.26 7.62 -4.32
CA TYR A 185 -14.64 6.41 -3.77
C TYR A 185 -15.34 6.00 -2.48
N LEU A 186 -15.59 6.96 -1.59
CA LEU A 186 -16.29 6.73 -0.32
C LEU A 186 -17.68 6.14 -0.57
N GLN A 187 -18.49 6.77 -1.42
CA GLN A 187 -19.82 6.29 -1.78
C GLN A 187 -19.82 4.89 -2.40
N ALA A 188 -18.79 4.58 -3.20
CA ALA A 188 -18.68 3.26 -3.82
C ALA A 188 -18.32 2.18 -2.79
N VAL A 189 -17.34 2.45 -1.91
CA VAL A 189 -16.78 1.43 -1.01
C VAL A 189 -17.60 1.21 0.26
N SER A 190 -18.30 2.23 0.77
CA SER A 190 -19.03 2.12 2.03
C SER A 190 -20.11 1.03 2.04
N PRO A 191 -20.98 0.89 1.01
CA PRO A 191 -22.03 -0.14 1.03
C PRO A 191 -21.53 -1.58 1.19
N PRO A 192 -20.55 -2.09 0.41
CA PRO A 192 -20.08 -3.46 0.59
C PRO A 192 -19.23 -3.68 1.85
N LEU A 193 -18.63 -2.63 2.43
CA LEU A 193 -17.97 -2.72 3.75
C LEU A 193 -19.01 -2.81 4.88
N ASN A 194 -20.03 -1.94 4.85
CA ASN A 194 -21.11 -1.96 5.84
C ASN A 194 -21.92 -3.26 5.77
N ALA A 195 -22.11 -3.82 4.56
CA ALA A 195 -22.75 -5.13 4.39
C ALA A 195 -21.98 -6.29 5.05
N ARG A 196 -20.69 -6.10 5.35
CA ARG A 196 -19.84 -7.03 6.13
C ARG A 196 -19.72 -6.62 7.60
N SER A 197 -20.62 -5.75 8.07
CA SER A 197 -20.65 -5.23 9.44
C SER A 197 -19.40 -4.43 9.86
N ALA A 198 -18.65 -3.88 8.89
CA ALA A 198 -17.60 -2.91 9.16
C ALA A 198 -18.19 -1.55 9.52
N VAL A 199 -17.47 -0.77 10.31
CA VAL A 199 -17.79 0.62 10.65
C VAL A 199 -16.94 1.55 9.80
N VAL A 200 -17.53 2.23 8.82
CA VAL A 200 -16.79 3.16 7.96
C VAL A 200 -16.81 4.57 8.55
N THR A 201 -15.63 5.14 8.79
CA THR A 201 -15.46 6.54 9.17
C THR A 201 -14.79 7.33 8.05
N ALA A 202 -15.13 8.61 7.90
CA ALA A 202 -14.56 9.47 6.87
C ALA A 202 -14.36 10.88 7.44
N PRO A 203 -13.29 11.12 8.22
CA PRO A 203 -13.10 12.35 8.99
C PRO A 203 -12.99 13.61 8.12
N LEU A 204 -12.74 13.43 6.82
CA LEU A 204 -12.56 14.50 5.84
C LEU A 204 -13.72 14.59 4.82
N ALA A 205 -14.81 13.85 5.04
CA ALA A 205 -15.98 13.92 4.17
C ALA A 205 -16.52 15.36 4.10
N GLY A 206 -16.86 15.81 2.88
CA GLY A 206 -17.34 17.18 2.63
C GLY A 206 -16.28 18.29 2.71
N LEU A 207 -15.04 18.00 3.14
CA LEU A 207 -13.99 19.02 3.21
C LEU A 207 -13.32 19.27 1.85
N GLY A 208 -13.20 20.54 1.47
CA GLY A 208 -12.40 20.97 0.32
C GLY A 208 -10.89 20.79 0.56
N LEU A 209 -10.11 20.82 -0.53
CA LEU A 209 -8.66 20.52 -0.52
C LEU A 209 -7.89 21.31 0.54
N GLY A 210 -8.11 22.63 0.65
CA GLY A 210 -7.41 23.48 1.63
C GLY A 210 -7.69 23.07 3.09
N LYS A 211 -8.95 22.75 3.43
CA LYS A 211 -9.34 22.28 4.77
C LYS A 211 -8.74 20.89 5.08
N ARG A 212 -8.68 20.00 4.09
CA ARG A 212 -8.00 18.69 4.23
C ARG A 212 -6.51 18.86 4.52
N MET A 213 -5.83 19.72 3.78
CA MET A 213 -4.40 20.00 4.01
C MET A 213 -4.16 20.60 5.40
N GLY A 214 -4.99 21.55 5.83
CA GLY A 214 -4.94 22.12 7.18
C GLY A 214 -5.17 21.07 8.28
N TRP A 215 -6.12 20.14 8.05
CA TRP A 215 -6.38 19.04 8.97
C TRP A 215 -5.16 18.12 9.13
N TYR A 216 -4.48 17.73 8.04
CA TYR A 216 -3.27 16.91 8.10
C TYR A 216 -2.09 17.62 8.77
N ALA A 217 -1.96 18.94 8.54
CA ALA A 217 -0.94 19.75 9.18
C ALA A 217 -1.14 19.86 10.71
N ALA A 218 -2.41 19.84 11.16
CA ALA A 218 -2.78 19.87 12.57
C ALA A 218 -2.67 18.50 13.27
N GLN A 219 -2.52 17.39 12.52
CA GLN A 219 -2.33 16.09 13.15
C GLN A 219 -0.97 16.04 13.85
N PRO A 220 -0.89 15.46 15.06
CA PRO A 220 0.38 15.27 15.73
C PRO A 220 1.33 14.50 14.82
N SER A 221 2.40 15.16 14.39
CA SER A 221 3.56 14.50 13.81
C SER A 221 4.00 13.46 14.85
N GLY A 222 4.05 12.18 14.50
CA GLY A 222 4.28 11.05 15.41
C GLY A 222 5.66 11.03 16.11
N LEU A 223 6.04 12.13 16.75
CA LEU A 223 7.15 12.25 17.69
C LEU A 223 6.67 12.17 19.15
N ASN A 224 5.36 12.28 19.43
CA ASN A 224 4.81 12.17 20.79
C ASN A 224 3.39 11.60 20.79
N ALA A 225 3.26 10.28 20.76
CA ALA A 225 2.12 9.52 21.30
C ALA A 225 2.40 8.01 21.15
N VAL A 226 3.37 7.49 21.92
CA VAL A 226 3.45 6.06 22.17
C VAL A 226 2.36 5.74 23.19
N ARG A 227 1.32 5.01 22.77
CA ARG A 227 0.48 4.25 23.72
C ARG A 227 1.32 3.06 24.18
N GLU A 228 1.51 2.93 25.48
CA GLU A 228 2.49 2.07 26.16
C GLU A 228 2.28 0.54 26.07
N ASP A 229 1.40 0.01 25.23
CA ASP A 229 1.13 -1.44 25.20
C ASP A 229 1.52 -2.17 23.90
N SER A 230 2.43 -1.60 23.11
CA SER A 230 3.10 -2.33 22.01
C SER A 230 4.48 -1.73 21.75
N ALA A 231 5.43 -1.97 22.64
CA ALA A 231 6.81 -1.60 22.37
C ALA A 231 7.29 -2.32 21.09
N PRO A 232 7.85 -1.61 20.08
CA PRO A 232 8.70 -2.27 19.10
C PRO A 232 9.82 -2.98 19.87
N PRO A 233 10.23 -4.20 19.46
CA PRO A 233 11.34 -4.87 20.13
C PRO A 233 12.56 -3.94 20.09
N PRO A 234 13.44 -3.99 21.11
CA PRO A 234 14.61 -3.14 21.19
C PRO A 234 15.43 -3.17 19.89
N ASP A 235 16.19 -2.10 19.65
CA ASP A 235 17.16 -2.06 18.56
C ASP A 235 18.02 -3.34 18.59
N ALA A 236 18.32 -3.88 17.41
CA ALA A 236 19.23 -5.02 17.34
C ALA A 236 20.56 -4.58 17.97
N ALA A 237 21.07 -5.35 18.93
CA ALA A 237 22.34 -5.05 19.56
C ALA A 237 23.43 -4.93 18.48
N PRO A 238 24.34 -3.93 18.55
CA PRO A 238 25.41 -3.75 17.56
C PRO A 238 26.22 -5.03 17.27
N GLU A 239 26.44 -5.85 18.30
CA GLU A 239 27.11 -7.16 18.21
C GLU A 239 26.38 -8.15 17.27
N ALA A 240 25.04 -8.10 17.22
CA ALA A 240 24.24 -8.95 16.34
C ALA A 240 24.35 -8.52 14.87
N VAL A 241 24.51 -7.21 14.61
CA VAL A 241 24.75 -6.68 13.26
C VAL A 241 26.13 -7.11 12.78
N ASP A 242 27.18 -6.90 13.58
CA ASP A 242 28.56 -7.23 13.22
C ASP A 242 28.73 -8.74 12.95
N SER A 243 28.16 -9.59 13.80
CA SER A 243 28.18 -11.04 13.59
C SER A 243 27.46 -11.45 12.30
N MET A 244 26.36 -10.78 11.96
CA MET A 244 25.61 -11.06 10.74
C MET A 244 26.36 -10.61 9.49
N VAL A 245 26.97 -9.42 9.55
CA VAL A 245 27.84 -8.89 8.49
C VAL A 245 29.00 -9.86 8.25
N ALA A 246 29.70 -10.29 9.30
CA ALA A 246 30.79 -11.27 9.19
C ALA A 246 30.32 -12.58 8.54
N THR A 247 29.12 -13.06 8.90
CA THR A 247 28.56 -14.30 8.33
C THR A 247 28.25 -14.19 6.84
N LEU A 248 27.74 -13.04 6.39
CA LEU A 248 27.38 -12.81 4.98
C LEU A 248 28.57 -12.41 4.12
N LEU A 249 29.64 -11.88 4.73
CA LEU A 249 30.92 -11.56 4.11
C LEU A 249 31.88 -12.75 4.00
N ASP A 250 31.58 -13.88 4.65
CA ASP A 250 32.34 -15.13 4.55
C ASP A 250 32.07 -15.84 3.21
N ASP A 251 32.98 -15.64 2.26
CA ASP A 251 32.94 -16.24 0.93
C ASP A 251 33.30 -17.73 0.93
N THR A 252 34.08 -18.20 1.92
CA THR A 252 34.52 -19.59 2.03
C THR A 252 33.37 -20.57 2.23
N ALA A 253 32.27 -20.07 2.79
CA ALA A 253 31.05 -20.82 3.04
C ALA A 253 29.91 -20.45 2.07
N ALA A 254 30.20 -19.73 0.98
CA ALA A 254 29.25 -19.48 -0.10
C ALA A 254 29.09 -20.75 -0.97
N MET A 255 27.86 -21.05 -1.35
CA MET A 255 27.49 -22.28 -2.05
C MET A 255 27.13 -21.98 -3.49
N THR A 256 27.57 -22.81 -4.44
CA THR A 256 27.08 -22.71 -5.83
C THR A 256 25.58 -22.97 -5.89
N ALA A 257 24.94 -22.55 -6.98
CA ALA A 257 23.52 -22.83 -7.21
C ALA A 257 23.18 -24.34 -7.11
N ALA A 258 24.02 -25.20 -7.68
CA ALA A 258 23.84 -26.66 -7.63
C ALA A 258 23.94 -27.20 -6.20
N THR A 259 24.95 -26.75 -5.44
CA THR A 259 25.13 -27.15 -4.03
C THR A 259 23.95 -26.66 -3.17
N PHE A 260 23.48 -25.43 -3.37
CA PHE A 260 22.31 -24.89 -2.67
C PHE A 260 21.05 -25.71 -2.95
N LEU A 261 20.79 -26.06 -4.22
CA LEU A 261 19.62 -26.88 -4.59
C LEU A 261 19.71 -28.33 -4.07
N GLY A 262 20.92 -28.85 -3.82
CA GLY A 262 21.15 -30.13 -3.15
C GLY A 262 21.12 -30.06 -1.61
N SER A 263 20.92 -28.88 -1.03
CA SER A 263 20.96 -28.66 0.42
C SER A 263 19.69 -29.14 1.14
N ARG A 264 19.76 -29.18 2.48
CA ARG A 264 18.65 -29.53 3.36
C ARG A 264 17.53 -28.48 3.31
N ARG A 265 16.56 -28.68 2.40
CA ARG A 265 15.38 -27.82 2.22
C ARG A 265 14.60 -27.61 3.53
N ASP A 266 14.54 -28.60 4.40
CA ASP A 266 13.90 -28.53 5.71
C ASP A 266 14.52 -27.44 6.61
N VAL A 267 15.84 -27.29 6.59
CA VAL A 267 16.56 -26.25 7.34
C VAL A 267 16.39 -24.87 6.69
N LEU A 268 16.35 -24.82 5.35
CA LEU A 268 16.26 -23.58 4.58
C LEU A 268 14.82 -23.07 4.39
N ASN A 269 13.81 -23.81 4.85
CA ASN A 269 12.43 -23.34 4.97
C ASN A 269 12.25 -22.44 6.20
N ALA A 270 13.17 -21.49 6.39
CA ALA A 270 13.22 -20.58 7.51
C ALA A 270 13.42 -19.13 7.04
N PRO A 271 13.06 -18.14 7.87
CA PRO A 271 13.45 -16.75 7.68
C PRO A 271 14.97 -16.57 7.80
N GLY A 272 15.52 -15.57 7.13
CA GLY A 272 16.94 -15.25 7.20
C GLY A 272 17.41 -14.22 6.17
N LEU A 273 18.72 -14.00 6.19
CA LEU A 273 19.44 -13.14 5.25
C LEU A 273 20.28 -13.99 4.29
N TYR A 274 20.59 -13.42 3.13
CA TYR A 274 21.47 -14.05 2.16
C TYR A 274 22.27 -13.00 1.38
N SER A 275 23.44 -13.41 0.88
CA SER A 275 24.28 -12.62 -0.01
C SER A 275 24.67 -13.43 -1.25
N TRP A 276 24.71 -12.75 -2.39
CA TRP A 276 25.16 -13.28 -3.67
C TRP A 276 26.54 -12.74 -4.01
N TRP A 277 27.38 -13.66 -4.41
CA TRP A 277 28.77 -13.48 -4.78
C TRP A 277 28.93 -13.79 -6.26
N VAL A 278 29.81 -13.05 -6.92
CA VAL A 278 30.17 -13.28 -8.32
C VAL A 278 31.66 -13.58 -8.44
N ASP A 279 32.01 -14.51 -9.32
CA ASP A 279 33.39 -14.81 -9.68
C ASP A 279 34.01 -13.70 -10.57
N ALA A 280 35.27 -13.90 -10.97
CA ALA A 280 35.99 -12.91 -11.77
C ALA A 280 35.42 -12.73 -13.19
N THR A 281 34.93 -13.81 -13.80
CA THR A 281 34.36 -13.78 -15.15
C THR A 281 33.01 -13.07 -15.14
N GLY A 282 32.13 -13.43 -14.20
CA GLY A 282 30.84 -12.77 -14.05
C GLY A 282 30.99 -11.29 -13.66
N ALA A 283 31.97 -10.93 -12.84
CA ALA A 283 32.25 -9.53 -12.56
C ALA A 283 32.67 -8.74 -13.82
N ALA A 284 33.45 -9.37 -14.70
CA ALA A 284 33.83 -8.78 -15.99
C ALA A 284 32.63 -8.60 -16.90
N ASP A 285 31.73 -9.59 -17.00
CA ASP A 285 30.49 -9.50 -17.78
C ASP A 285 29.57 -8.39 -17.27
N LEU A 286 29.39 -8.30 -15.94
CA LEU A 286 28.62 -7.24 -15.32
C LEU A 286 29.24 -5.87 -15.59
N SER A 287 30.57 -5.77 -15.52
CA SER A 287 31.29 -4.54 -15.81
C SER A 287 31.11 -4.09 -17.26
N ALA A 288 31.15 -5.04 -18.21
CA ALA A 288 30.93 -4.77 -19.62
C ALA A 288 29.51 -4.24 -19.87
N GLY A 289 28.50 -4.85 -19.25
CA GLY A 289 27.10 -4.40 -19.37
C GLY A 289 26.83 -3.04 -18.73
N LEU A 290 27.48 -2.76 -17.60
CA LEU A 290 27.35 -1.48 -16.90
C LEU A 290 28.15 -0.35 -17.56
N GLY A 291 29.27 -0.68 -18.22
CA GLY A 291 30.29 0.31 -18.58
C GLY A 291 31.01 0.90 -17.35
N LEU A 292 30.88 0.24 -16.19
CA LEU A 292 31.47 0.64 -14.91
C LEU A 292 32.03 -0.60 -14.22
N THR A 293 33.13 -0.46 -13.49
CA THR A 293 33.78 -1.60 -12.83
C THR A 293 32.93 -2.17 -11.71
N VAL A 294 32.64 -3.47 -11.80
CA VAL A 294 32.17 -4.34 -10.72
C VAL A 294 33.33 -5.26 -10.35
N ARG A 295 33.67 -5.33 -9.06
CA ARG A 295 34.73 -6.23 -8.58
C ARG A 295 34.16 -7.63 -8.34
N PRO A 296 34.98 -8.69 -8.50
CA PRO A 296 34.61 -10.01 -8.01
C PRO A 296 34.34 -9.96 -6.51
N GLY A 297 33.37 -10.74 -6.04
CA GLY A 297 32.96 -10.71 -4.63
C GLY A 297 31.45 -10.51 -4.45
N LEU A 298 31.05 -10.01 -3.27
CA LEU A 298 29.66 -9.75 -2.93
C LEU A 298 29.08 -8.64 -3.81
N ILE A 299 27.98 -8.95 -4.49
CA ILE A 299 27.30 -8.01 -5.40
C ILE A 299 25.89 -7.65 -4.95
N TYR A 300 25.24 -8.51 -4.17
CA TYR A 300 23.85 -8.31 -3.74
C TYR A 300 23.60 -9.00 -2.39
N ALA A 301 22.69 -8.46 -1.58
CA ALA A 301 22.18 -9.13 -0.40
C ALA A 301 20.69 -8.84 -0.19
N GLY A 302 19.99 -9.70 0.53
CA GLY A 302 18.56 -9.51 0.81
C GLY A 302 18.02 -10.42 1.90
N LEU A 303 16.74 -10.24 2.20
CA LEU A 303 16.02 -10.98 3.22
C LEU A 303 14.96 -11.94 2.67
N ALA A 304 14.68 -13.00 3.41
CA ALA A 304 13.49 -13.81 3.28
C ALA A 304 12.79 -13.98 4.65
N GLY A 305 11.46 -13.87 4.67
CA GLY A 305 10.67 -14.28 5.84
C GLY A 305 10.53 -13.27 6.98
N ALA A 306 10.98 -12.02 6.82
CA ALA A 306 10.76 -11.00 7.85
C ALA A 306 9.27 -10.67 8.04
N THR A 307 8.93 -10.27 9.27
CA THR A 307 7.65 -9.66 9.61
C THR A 307 7.54 -8.30 8.94
N ARG A 308 6.41 -8.06 8.28
CA ARG A 308 6.14 -6.76 7.66
C ARG A 308 5.52 -5.84 8.69
N TRP A 309 6.23 -4.77 9.01
CA TRP A 309 5.71 -3.68 9.81
C TRP A 309 5.10 -2.60 8.89
N PRO A 310 4.00 -1.94 9.30
CA PRO A 310 3.36 -2.04 10.62
C PRO A 310 2.35 -3.19 10.78
N SER A 311 2.07 -3.98 9.73
CA SER A 311 0.98 -4.98 9.75
C SER A 311 1.20 -6.18 10.67
N GLY A 312 2.39 -6.36 11.26
CA GLY A 312 2.74 -7.49 12.13
C GLY A 312 2.70 -8.85 11.44
N LYS A 313 2.44 -8.90 10.13
CA LYS A 313 2.24 -10.15 9.39
C LYS A 313 3.58 -10.75 8.99
N ARG A 314 3.84 -11.97 9.45
CA ARG A 314 4.99 -12.78 9.03
C ARG A 314 4.90 -13.11 7.55
N SER A 315 5.99 -12.90 6.82
CA SER A 315 6.10 -13.31 5.42
C SER A 315 6.15 -14.83 5.33
N THR A 316 5.35 -15.42 4.45
CA THR A 316 5.38 -16.87 4.14
C THR A 316 6.60 -17.28 3.32
N ASN A 317 7.39 -16.32 2.83
CA ASN A 317 8.57 -16.57 2.02
C ASN A 317 9.75 -17.00 2.90
N THR A 318 10.42 -18.09 2.56
CA THR A 318 11.60 -18.63 3.24
C THR A 318 12.87 -18.41 2.41
N LEU A 319 14.05 -18.64 2.99
CA LEU A 319 15.31 -18.65 2.24
C LEU A 319 15.21 -19.60 1.03
N TRP A 320 14.64 -20.79 1.21
CA TRP A 320 14.42 -21.73 0.11
C TRP A 320 13.48 -21.18 -0.97
N SER A 321 12.28 -20.72 -0.63
CA SER A 321 11.34 -20.24 -1.65
C SER A 321 11.85 -18.99 -2.37
N ARG A 322 12.62 -18.14 -1.68
CA ARG A 322 13.25 -16.96 -2.28
C ARG A 322 14.39 -17.35 -3.22
N ILE A 323 15.35 -18.13 -2.75
CA ILE A 323 16.59 -18.42 -3.49
C ILE A 323 16.33 -19.48 -4.56
N ALA A 324 15.86 -20.68 -4.17
CA ALA A 324 15.58 -21.75 -5.13
C ALA A 324 14.38 -21.41 -6.02
N GLY A 325 13.29 -20.93 -5.43
CA GLY A 325 12.04 -20.68 -6.16
C GLY A 325 12.11 -19.43 -7.04
N MET A 326 12.46 -18.27 -6.47
CA MET A 326 12.38 -16.99 -7.20
C MET A 326 13.67 -16.61 -7.92
N HIS A 327 14.85 -16.84 -7.33
CA HIS A 327 16.12 -16.44 -7.94
C HIS A 327 16.65 -17.47 -8.93
N LEU A 328 16.72 -18.74 -8.54
CA LEU A 328 17.30 -19.79 -9.38
C LEU A 328 16.28 -20.41 -10.34
N GLY A 329 15.02 -20.60 -9.90
CA GLY A 329 13.95 -21.21 -10.69
C GLY A 329 12.90 -20.25 -11.26
N GLY A 330 13.00 -18.95 -10.97
CA GLY A 330 12.01 -17.94 -11.36
C GLY A 330 12.37 -17.17 -12.63
N ARG A 331 11.43 -16.34 -13.10
CA ARG A 331 11.67 -15.33 -14.15
C ARG A 331 12.07 -13.99 -13.53
N HIS A 332 12.68 -13.11 -14.32
CA HIS A 332 13.08 -11.77 -13.92
C HIS A 332 11.90 -10.90 -13.46
N GLU A 333 10.69 -11.15 -13.97
CA GLU A 333 9.43 -10.53 -13.55
C GLU A 333 9.13 -10.75 -12.05
N PHE A 334 9.53 -11.92 -11.52
CA PHE A 334 9.28 -12.32 -10.13
C PHE A 334 10.50 -12.12 -9.23
N SER A 335 11.62 -11.62 -9.76
CA SER A 335 12.84 -11.42 -9.01
C SER A 335 13.53 -10.12 -9.39
N THR A 336 13.53 -9.16 -8.45
CA THR A 336 14.28 -7.90 -8.59
C THR A 336 15.78 -8.13 -8.81
N PHE A 337 16.35 -9.17 -8.19
CA PHE A 337 17.74 -9.57 -8.41
C PHE A 337 17.98 -10.05 -9.84
N ARG A 338 17.18 -11.00 -10.34
CA ARG A 338 17.27 -11.47 -11.74
C ARG A 338 17.05 -10.33 -12.73
N ARG A 339 16.08 -9.45 -12.48
CA ARG A 339 15.85 -8.26 -13.32
C ARG A 339 17.08 -7.36 -13.36
N THR A 340 17.78 -7.21 -12.25
CA THR A 340 19.01 -6.41 -12.17
C THR A 340 20.12 -7.04 -13.02
N LEU A 341 20.42 -8.33 -12.82
CA LEU A 341 21.43 -9.05 -13.59
C LEU A 341 21.09 -9.13 -15.08
N GLY A 342 19.86 -9.53 -15.40
CA GLY A 342 19.38 -9.66 -16.77
C GLY A 342 19.44 -8.36 -17.55
N SER A 343 19.14 -7.22 -16.92
CA SER A 343 19.26 -5.91 -17.57
C SER A 343 20.71 -5.56 -17.91
N VAL A 344 21.64 -5.92 -17.02
CA VAL A 344 23.08 -5.69 -17.23
C VAL A 344 23.61 -6.58 -18.35
N LEU A 345 23.30 -7.88 -18.31
CA LEU A 345 23.76 -8.83 -19.32
C LEU A 345 23.13 -8.58 -20.69
N ALA A 346 21.84 -8.21 -20.74
CA ALA A 346 21.19 -7.80 -21.99
C ALA A 346 21.90 -6.59 -22.61
N SER A 347 22.28 -5.60 -21.78
CA SER A 347 23.09 -4.46 -22.22
C SER A 347 24.47 -4.89 -22.73
N ALA A 348 25.15 -5.81 -22.03
CA ALA A 348 26.48 -6.30 -22.42
C ALA A 348 26.49 -6.95 -23.80
N HIS A 349 25.42 -7.67 -24.14
CA HIS A 349 25.29 -8.39 -25.40
C HIS A 349 24.57 -7.61 -26.50
N GLY A 350 24.15 -6.37 -26.24
CA GLY A 350 23.32 -5.59 -27.17
C GLY A 350 21.97 -6.22 -27.47
N ALA A 351 21.46 -7.05 -26.55
CA ALA A 351 20.15 -7.68 -26.68
C ALA A 351 19.03 -6.65 -26.52
N VAL A 352 17.85 -6.96 -27.06
CA VAL A 352 16.64 -6.12 -26.96
C VAL A 352 15.84 -6.44 -25.69
N THR A 353 15.86 -7.70 -25.27
CA THR A 353 15.11 -8.21 -24.11
C THR A 353 16.02 -9.06 -23.23
N ILE A 354 15.56 -9.38 -22.01
CA ILE A 354 16.26 -10.30 -21.11
C ILE A 354 16.03 -11.74 -21.59
N ASP A 355 17.11 -12.43 -21.96
CA ASP A 355 17.10 -13.87 -22.22
C ASP A 355 17.15 -14.64 -20.90
N GLU A 356 16.03 -15.25 -20.51
CA GLU A 356 15.90 -16.01 -19.26
C GLU A 356 16.76 -17.27 -19.21
N GLU A 357 16.95 -17.95 -20.34
CA GLU A 357 17.71 -19.18 -20.39
C GLU A 357 19.21 -18.87 -20.27
N ALA A 358 19.68 -17.86 -21.01
CA ALA A 358 21.03 -17.36 -20.89
C ALA A 358 21.32 -16.81 -19.49
N LEU A 359 20.40 -16.01 -18.92
CA LEU A 359 20.52 -15.50 -17.55
C LEU A 359 20.60 -16.65 -16.53
N THR A 360 19.75 -17.67 -16.66
CA THR A 360 19.77 -18.82 -15.77
C THR A 360 21.10 -19.56 -15.86
N ARG A 361 21.61 -19.83 -17.08
CA ARG A 361 22.92 -20.45 -17.26
C ARG A 361 24.03 -19.61 -16.63
N TRP A 362 24.04 -18.31 -16.88
CA TRP A 362 25.03 -17.38 -16.33
C TRP A 362 25.01 -17.37 -14.80
N MET A 363 23.82 -17.29 -14.19
CA MET A 363 23.68 -17.32 -12.73
C MET A 363 24.20 -18.63 -12.12
N ASN A 364 23.96 -19.77 -12.77
CA ASN A 364 24.46 -21.07 -12.28
C ASN A 364 25.98 -21.20 -12.42
N GLN A 365 26.58 -20.54 -13.42
CA GLN A 365 28.02 -20.61 -13.68
C GLN A 365 28.82 -19.67 -12.78
N HIS A 366 28.33 -18.44 -12.58
CA HIS A 366 29.14 -17.37 -12.01
C HIS A 366 28.75 -16.94 -10.60
N LEU A 367 27.63 -17.44 -10.06
CA LEU A 367 27.15 -17.02 -8.75
C LEU A 367 27.28 -18.10 -7.68
N ALA A 368 27.64 -17.63 -6.49
CA ALA A 368 27.52 -18.37 -5.24
C ALA A 368 26.65 -17.60 -4.25
N VAL A 369 25.93 -18.31 -3.39
CA VAL A 369 25.05 -17.75 -2.37
C VAL A 369 25.50 -18.15 -0.97
N ARG A 370 25.59 -17.18 -0.08
CA ARG A 370 25.77 -17.38 1.36
C ARG A 370 24.44 -17.10 2.06
N VAL A 371 24.07 -17.95 3.01
CA VAL A 371 22.81 -17.84 3.75
C VAL A 371 23.04 -17.84 5.25
N ALA A 372 22.26 -17.04 5.96
CA ALA A 372 22.22 -16.99 7.43
C ALA A 372 20.76 -17.14 7.87
N VAL A 373 20.45 -18.24 8.54
CA VAL A 373 19.12 -18.49 9.11
C VAL A 373 18.95 -17.62 10.35
N VAL A 374 17.86 -16.85 10.39
CA VAL A 374 17.51 -15.98 11.53
C VAL A 374 16.08 -16.32 11.95
N PRO A 375 15.89 -17.18 12.97
CA PRO A 375 14.56 -17.66 13.36
C PRO A 375 13.60 -16.55 13.80
N ASP A 376 14.14 -15.46 14.36
CA ASP A 376 13.36 -14.30 14.77
C ASP A 376 13.01 -13.42 13.55
N ALA A 377 11.82 -13.67 12.99
CA ALA A 377 11.27 -12.90 11.88
C ALA A 377 10.96 -11.44 12.24
N ASP A 378 10.75 -11.12 13.52
CA ASP A 378 10.35 -9.80 13.99
C ASP A 378 11.56 -8.86 14.09
N ALA A 379 12.74 -9.39 14.46
CA ALA A 379 14.02 -8.68 14.44
C ALA A 379 14.63 -8.56 13.02
N LEU A 380 14.32 -9.51 12.12
CA LEU A 380 14.95 -9.64 10.81
C LEU A 380 14.81 -8.40 9.89
N GLY A 381 13.67 -7.72 9.93
CA GLY A 381 13.42 -6.55 9.07
C GLY A 381 14.26 -5.31 9.44
N ARG A 382 14.59 -5.13 10.73
CA ARG A 382 15.53 -4.08 11.16
C ARG A 382 16.96 -4.50 10.89
N LEU A 383 17.31 -5.74 11.23
CA LEU A 383 18.62 -6.33 10.97
C LEU A 383 19.03 -6.21 9.50
N GLU A 384 18.11 -6.41 8.54
CA GLU A 384 18.42 -6.22 7.11
C GLU A 384 18.91 -4.81 6.81
N ARG A 385 18.24 -3.75 7.28
CA ARG A 385 18.63 -2.38 6.94
C ARG A 385 20.02 -2.04 7.47
N ASP A 386 20.29 -2.41 8.71
CA ASP A 386 21.57 -2.09 9.37
C ASP A 386 22.70 -2.90 8.74
N VAL A 387 22.48 -4.19 8.48
CA VAL A 387 23.44 -5.07 7.79
C VAL A 387 23.69 -4.60 6.35
N LEU A 388 22.67 -4.24 5.58
CA LEU A 388 22.84 -3.73 4.22
C LEU A 388 23.55 -2.36 4.22
N GLY A 389 23.30 -1.52 5.21
CA GLY A 389 23.99 -0.24 5.38
C GLY A 389 25.50 -0.42 5.59
N VAL A 390 25.91 -1.49 6.28
CA VAL A 390 27.33 -1.82 6.49
C VAL A 390 27.95 -2.54 5.28
N ILE A 391 27.26 -3.54 4.70
CA ILE A 391 27.78 -4.32 3.57
C ILE A 391 27.85 -3.49 2.28
N ASP A 392 26.92 -2.55 2.11
CA ASP A 392 26.76 -1.69 0.93
C ASP A 392 26.86 -2.41 -0.45
N PRO A 393 26.05 -3.47 -0.72
CA PRO A 393 26.20 -4.25 -1.95
C PRO A 393 26.00 -3.38 -3.22
N PRO A 394 26.87 -3.48 -4.23
CA PRO A 394 26.86 -2.56 -5.37
C PRO A 394 25.60 -2.66 -6.24
N LEU A 395 24.90 -3.80 -6.25
CA LEU A 395 23.70 -4.00 -7.07
C LEU A 395 22.38 -3.83 -6.30
N ASN A 396 22.42 -3.61 -4.98
CA ASN A 396 21.23 -3.26 -4.21
C ASN A 396 20.81 -1.81 -4.51
N LEU A 397 19.55 -1.60 -4.91
CA LEU A 397 18.99 -0.26 -5.18
C LEU A 397 18.13 0.28 -4.04
N LYS A 398 17.20 -0.54 -3.53
CA LYS A 398 16.24 -0.11 -2.50
C LYS A 398 16.98 0.16 -1.18
N GLY A 399 16.79 1.35 -0.62
CA GLY A 399 17.35 1.71 0.70
C GLY A 399 18.85 2.02 0.71
N MET A 400 19.51 2.01 -0.46
CA MET A 400 20.94 2.28 -0.58
C MET A 400 21.20 3.71 -1.07
N THR A 401 22.35 4.27 -0.70
CA THR A 401 22.82 5.56 -1.21
C THR A 401 23.13 5.48 -2.71
N GLY A 402 22.92 6.59 -3.42
CA GLY A 402 23.18 6.66 -4.86
C GLY A 402 24.68 6.56 -5.18
N THR A 403 25.03 5.70 -6.14
CA THR A 403 26.37 5.57 -6.70
C THR A 403 26.27 5.54 -8.23
N PRO A 404 27.36 5.80 -8.99
CA PRO A 404 27.34 5.69 -10.45
C PRO A 404 26.82 4.33 -10.94
N VAL A 405 27.23 3.25 -10.26
CA VAL A 405 26.74 1.88 -10.54
C VAL A 405 25.23 1.79 -10.34
N ARG A 406 24.69 2.27 -9.21
CA ARG A 406 23.25 2.21 -8.90
C ARG A 406 22.40 3.09 -9.82
N SER A 407 22.92 4.26 -10.21
CA SER A 407 22.29 5.11 -11.22
C SER A 407 22.20 4.39 -12.56
N ARG A 408 23.31 3.80 -13.01
CA ARG A 408 23.35 3.05 -14.27
C ARG A 408 22.45 1.81 -14.24
N LEU A 409 22.42 1.09 -13.13
CA LEU A 409 21.50 -0.04 -12.94
C LEU A 409 20.04 0.39 -13.01
N THR A 410 19.69 1.56 -12.47
CA THR A 410 18.33 2.10 -12.53
C THR A 410 17.92 2.37 -13.98
N GLU A 411 18.82 2.95 -14.78
CA GLU A 411 18.61 3.15 -16.22
C GLU A 411 18.42 1.83 -16.97
N LEU A 412 19.33 0.88 -16.80
CA LEU A 412 19.27 -0.42 -17.49
C LEU A 412 17.99 -1.18 -17.11
N ARG A 413 17.60 -1.19 -15.84
CA ARG A 413 16.35 -1.81 -15.39
C ARG A 413 15.10 -1.12 -15.94
N HIS A 414 15.19 0.15 -16.31
CA HIS A 414 14.10 0.86 -16.96
C HIS A 414 13.99 0.49 -18.45
N ILE A 415 15.14 0.33 -19.13
CA ILE A 415 15.22 -0.09 -20.54
C ILE A 415 14.70 -1.54 -20.70
N TYR A 416 15.24 -2.46 -19.90
CA TYR A 416 15.00 -3.90 -20.05
C TYR A 416 13.90 -4.47 -19.17
N GLY A 417 13.37 -3.68 -18.21
CA GLY A 417 12.31 -4.14 -17.30
C GLY A 417 10.89 -3.90 -17.77
N ARG A 418 10.70 -3.49 -19.04
CA ARG A 418 9.38 -3.18 -19.66
C ARG A 418 8.91 -4.25 -20.65
N THR A 419 9.70 -5.29 -20.89
CA THR A 419 9.42 -6.37 -21.86
C THR A 419 8.69 -7.53 -21.24
#